data_AF-A0A951SBI7-F1
#
_entry.id   AF-A0A951SBI7-F1
#
_cell.length_a   1.000
_cell.length_b   1.000
_cell.length_c   1.000
_cell.angle_alpha   90.00
_cell.angle_beta   90.00
_cell.angle_gamma   90.00
#
_symmetry.space_group_name_H-M   'P 1'
#
loop_
_entity.id
_entity.type
_entity.pdbx_description
1 polymer ?
#
loop_
_entity_poly.entity_id
_entity_poly.type
_entity_poly.pdbx_seq_one_letter_code
_entity_poly.pdbx_strand_id
1 'polypeptide(L)'
;IDWWKWIGKLLIHTVTFNFEQLRTALLARYDPMYDPYNTFEFILSKTKNKAAFFMLMNNGGKYDRTINPNNLTMKNLVLYLKKNSAFVGIHPSYVSNTSTKKLKREIDILANILNEPITQSRQHYLKLQLPETYKTLLSHGIKTDYSLFYAEEFGFRASTCFPFYFYNLKEEKITDFEIMPTCFMDTTAYMYYNSNSNWLNELLEMKQKIKQYKGNFITLWHNNNLENNSQKENFITVTKN
;
A
#
# COMPACT_ATOMS: atom_id res chain seq x y z
N ILE A 1 13.88 -14.87 13.15
CA ILE A 1 12.52 -14.66 13.67
C ILE A 1 12.66 -14.44 15.18
N ASP A 2 12.09 -13.37 15.71
CA ASP A 2 12.13 -13.06 17.15
C ASP A 2 11.15 -13.98 17.91
N TRP A 3 11.64 -15.09 18.46
CA TRP A 3 10.85 -16.17 19.06
C TRP A 3 9.92 -15.71 20.20
N TRP A 4 10.31 -14.68 20.95
CA TRP A 4 9.53 -14.15 22.07
C TRP A 4 8.25 -13.41 21.65
N LYS A 5 8.24 -12.75 20.48
CA LYS A 5 7.03 -12.09 19.95
C LYS A 5 5.96 -13.09 19.50
N TRP A 6 6.40 -14.27 19.05
CA TRP A 6 5.52 -15.35 18.63
C TRP A 6 4.85 -16.02 19.84
N ILE A 7 5.60 -16.25 20.91
CA ILE A 7 5.07 -16.76 22.19
C ILE A 7 4.01 -15.81 22.76
N GLY A 8 4.21 -14.50 22.65
CA GLY A 8 3.23 -13.50 23.08
C GLY A 8 1.89 -13.58 22.31
N LYS A 9 1.93 -13.73 20.98
CA LYS A 9 0.71 -13.93 20.18
C LYS A 9 0.00 -15.25 20.50
N LEU A 10 0.76 -16.32 20.73
CA LEU A 10 0.22 -17.62 21.13
C LEU A 10 -0.54 -17.53 22.46
N LEU A 11 0.10 -16.90 23.46
CA LEU A 11 -0.49 -16.69 24.79
C LEU A 11 -1.80 -15.91 24.69
N ILE A 12 -1.84 -14.82 23.90
CA ILE A 12 -3.06 -14.03 23.69
C ILE A 12 -4.17 -14.88 23.09
N HIS A 13 -3.90 -15.65 22.03
CA HIS A 13 -4.94 -16.48 21.37
C HIS A 13 -5.42 -17.66 22.23
N THR A 14 -4.55 -18.26 23.06
CA THR A 14 -4.97 -19.28 24.04
C THR A 14 -5.81 -18.69 25.16
N VAL A 15 -5.52 -17.47 25.61
CA VAL A 15 -6.26 -16.80 26.70
C VAL A 15 -7.62 -16.27 26.22
N THR A 16 -7.75 -15.92 24.94
CA THR A 16 -9.02 -15.48 24.34
C THR A 16 -9.89 -16.62 23.78
N PHE A 17 -9.50 -17.89 23.98
CA PHE A 17 -10.19 -19.09 23.47
C PHE A 17 -10.45 -19.08 21.95
N ASN A 18 -9.61 -18.37 21.17
CA ASN A 18 -9.77 -18.27 19.71
C ASN A 18 -8.90 -19.33 19.00
N PHE A 19 -9.31 -20.60 19.14
CA PHE A 19 -8.54 -21.76 18.67
C PHE A 19 -8.35 -21.81 17.15
N GLU A 20 -9.27 -21.22 16.37
CA GLU A 20 -9.13 -21.10 14.91
C GLU A 20 -8.02 -20.13 14.52
N GLN A 21 -7.93 -18.96 15.16
CA GLN A 21 -6.83 -18.02 14.94
C GLN A 21 -5.49 -18.58 15.43
N LEU A 22 -5.49 -19.36 16.52
CA LEU A 22 -4.31 -20.07 17.01
C LEU A 22 -3.82 -21.11 15.99
N ARG A 23 -4.71 -21.97 15.50
CA ARG A 23 -4.41 -22.97 14.47
C ARG A 23 -3.90 -22.32 13.19
N THR A 24 -4.56 -21.26 12.74
CA THR A 24 -4.16 -20.49 11.56
C THR A 24 -2.77 -19.87 11.74
N ALA A 25 -2.47 -19.27 12.89
CA ALA A 25 -1.15 -18.71 13.18
C ALA A 25 -0.03 -19.78 13.29
N LEU A 26 -0.36 -20.98 13.77
CA LEU A 26 0.56 -22.12 13.80
C LEU A 26 0.83 -22.65 12.39
N LEU A 27 -0.20 -22.79 11.55
CA LEU A 27 -0.07 -23.26 10.16
C LEU A 27 0.64 -22.22 9.29
N ALA A 28 0.30 -20.94 9.42
CA ALA A 28 0.94 -19.82 8.72
C ALA A 28 2.46 -19.73 8.96
N ARG A 29 2.94 -20.27 10.10
CA ARG A 29 4.37 -20.36 10.41
C ARG A 29 5.09 -21.40 9.55
N TYR A 30 4.41 -22.50 9.22
CA TYR A 30 4.99 -23.60 8.44
C TYR A 30 4.74 -23.43 6.94
N ASP A 31 3.59 -22.87 6.58
CA ASP A 31 3.22 -22.56 5.20
C ASP A 31 2.52 -21.20 5.13
N PRO A 32 3.14 -20.19 4.48
CA PRO A 32 2.56 -18.87 4.29
C PRO A 32 1.19 -18.87 3.59
N MET A 33 0.78 -19.95 2.92
CA MET A 33 -0.55 -20.08 2.31
C MET A 33 -1.67 -20.11 3.35
N TYR A 34 -1.37 -20.45 4.60
CA TYR A 34 -2.31 -20.39 5.72
C TYR A 34 -2.29 -19.05 6.47
N ASP A 35 -1.46 -18.07 6.05
CA ASP A 35 -1.50 -16.73 6.61
C ASP A 35 -2.76 -16.00 6.11
N PRO A 36 -3.71 -15.62 6.99
CA PRO A 36 -4.95 -14.97 6.58
C PRO A 36 -4.68 -13.59 5.95
N TYR A 37 -3.49 -13.02 6.17
CA TYR A 37 -3.03 -11.77 5.57
C TYR A 37 -2.32 -11.97 4.22
N ASN A 38 -2.08 -13.21 3.80
CA ASN A 38 -1.56 -13.55 2.47
C ASN A 38 -2.69 -13.54 1.43
N THR A 39 -3.17 -12.33 1.13
CA THR A 39 -4.27 -12.08 0.19
C THR A 39 -3.76 -11.71 -1.21
N PHE A 40 -2.45 -11.78 -1.44
CA PHE A 40 -1.81 -11.36 -2.69
C PHE A 40 -2.36 -12.13 -3.90
N GLU A 41 -2.48 -13.46 -3.82
CA GLU A 41 -3.04 -14.27 -4.90
C GLU A 41 -4.48 -13.89 -5.21
N PHE A 42 -5.30 -13.68 -4.18
CA PHE A 42 -6.67 -13.19 -4.34
C PHE A 42 -6.70 -11.85 -5.08
N ILE A 43 -5.91 -10.85 -4.64
CA ILE A 43 -5.85 -9.52 -5.26
C ILE A 43 -5.46 -9.63 -6.73
N LEU A 44 -4.42 -10.41 -7.05
CA LEU A 44 -3.94 -10.63 -8.41
C LEU A 44 -5.02 -11.27 -9.29
N SER A 45 -5.73 -12.28 -8.78
CA SER A 45 -6.80 -12.98 -9.50
C SER A 45 -7.96 -12.07 -9.92
N LYS A 46 -8.23 -11.01 -9.15
CA LYS A 46 -9.35 -10.08 -9.41
C LYS A 46 -8.94 -8.84 -10.19
N THR A 47 -7.67 -8.44 -10.13
CA THR A 47 -7.19 -7.19 -10.75
C THR A 47 -6.62 -7.37 -12.16
N LYS A 48 -6.41 -8.59 -12.64
CA LYS A 48 -5.94 -8.89 -14.01
C LYS A 48 -4.72 -8.05 -14.41
N ASN A 49 -3.68 -8.05 -13.59
CA ASN A 49 -2.43 -7.30 -13.75
C ASN A 49 -2.56 -5.77 -13.69
N LYS A 50 -3.68 -5.20 -13.22
CA LYS A 50 -3.82 -3.75 -13.00
C LYS A 50 -3.36 -3.28 -11.62
N ALA A 51 -3.15 -4.20 -10.67
CA ALA A 51 -2.73 -3.84 -9.31
C ALA A 51 -1.27 -3.37 -9.27
N ALA A 52 -1.02 -2.31 -8.51
CA ALA A 52 0.31 -1.91 -8.10
C ALA A 52 0.55 -2.30 -6.64
N PHE A 53 1.75 -2.80 -6.32
CA PHE A 53 2.12 -3.15 -4.94
C PHE A 53 3.26 -2.25 -4.46
N PHE A 54 3.06 -1.56 -3.33
CA PHE A 54 4.09 -0.73 -2.71
C PHE A 54 4.69 -1.46 -1.51
N MET A 55 5.99 -1.73 -1.55
CA MET A 55 6.64 -2.63 -0.60
C MET A 55 7.42 -1.85 0.46
N LEU A 56 7.13 -2.14 1.74
CA LEU A 56 7.83 -1.53 2.87
C LEU A 56 9.18 -2.26 3.07
N MET A 57 10.28 -1.55 2.87
CA MET A 57 11.65 -2.09 2.95
C MET A 57 12.39 -1.72 4.24
N ASN A 58 11.66 -1.23 5.25
CA ASN A 58 12.17 -1.07 6.60
C ASN A 58 11.43 -2.00 7.54
N ASN A 59 12.17 -2.84 8.27
CA ASN A 59 11.62 -3.67 9.34
C ASN A 59 12.18 -3.17 10.67
N GLY A 60 11.40 -2.34 11.36
CA GLY A 60 11.76 -1.80 12.66
C GLY A 60 11.28 -0.37 12.89
N GLY A 61 11.02 -0.04 14.16
CA GLY A 61 10.43 1.23 14.57
C GLY A 61 9.00 1.05 15.10
N LYS A 62 8.43 2.14 15.64
CA LYS A 62 7.08 2.12 16.22
C LYS A 62 5.99 1.90 15.17
N TYR A 63 6.20 2.45 13.98
CA TYR A 63 5.19 2.55 12.91
C TYR A 63 5.42 1.57 11.75
N ASP A 64 6.63 1.02 11.61
CA ASP A 64 7.01 0.20 10.46
C ASP A 64 7.22 -1.26 10.88
N ARG A 65 6.24 -2.11 10.55
CA ARG A 65 6.27 -3.55 10.84
C ARG A 65 6.08 -4.33 9.55
N THR A 66 7.11 -5.07 9.15
CA THR A 66 7.10 -5.92 7.95
C THR A 66 8.04 -7.10 8.13
N ILE A 67 7.99 -8.08 7.24
CA ILE A 67 8.99 -9.15 7.19
C ILE A 67 10.34 -8.51 6.85
N ASN A 68 11.43 -8.98 7.46
CA ASN A 68 12.76 -8.49 7.14
C ASN A 68 13.00 -8.57 5.61
N PRO A 69 13.32 -7.45 4.93
CA PRO A 69 13.54 -7.43 3.48
C PRO A 69 14.63 -8.37 2.98
N ASN A 70 15.60 -8.71 3.83
CA ASN A 70 16.65 -9.66 3.49
C ASN A 70 16.19 -11.13 3.58
N ASN A 71 15.02 -11.39 4.15
CA ASN A 71 14.45 -12.74 4.24
C ASN A 71 14.02 -13.24 2.85
N LEU A 72 14.34 -14.50 2.55
CA LEU A 72 13.98 -15.17 1.30
C LEU A 72 12.47 -15.11 1.01
N THR A 73 11.61 -15.22 2.02
CA THR A 73 10.15 -15.11 1.86
C THR A 73 9.74 -13.75 1.27
N MET A 74 10.30 -12.65 1.79
CA MET A 74 10.01 -11.31 1.27
C MET A 74 10.55 -11.13 -0.15
N LYS A 75 11.77 -11.61 -0.43
CA LYS A 75 12.36 -11.56 -1.77
C LYS A 75 11.50 -12.32 -2.79
N ASN A 76 11.09 -13.55 -2.45
CA ASN A 76 10.23 -14.37 -3.30
C ASN A 76 8.87 -13.72 -3.54
N LEU A 77 8.27 -13.11 -2.51
CA LEU A 77 7.02 -12.36 -2.66
C LEU A 77 7.18 -11.18 -3.63
N VAL A 78 8.22 -10.35 -3.45
CA VAL A 78 8.50 -9.21 -4.32
C VAL A 78 8.65 -9.66 -5.79
N LEU A 79 9.44 -10.71 -6.03
CA LEU A 79 9.64 -11.28 -7.37
C LEU A 79 8.35 -11.87 -7.96
N TYR A 80 7.55 -12.54 -7.14
CA TYR A 80 6.26 -13.07 -7.54
C TYR A 80 5.29 -11.94 -7.94
N LEU A 81 5.21 -10.86 -7.15
CA LEU A 81 4.37 -9.71 -7.46
C LEU A 81 4.83 -9.03 -8.74
N LYS A 82 6.14 -8.81 -8.91
CA LYS A 82 6.71 -8.22 -10.14
C LYS A 82 6.26 -8.96 -11.41
N LYS A 83 6.15 -10.29 -11.36
CA LYS A 83 5.74 -11.10 -12.52
C LYS A 83 4.24 -11.00 -12.82
N ASN A 84 3.41 -10.74 -11.82
CA ASN A 84 1.95 -10.91 -11.91
C ASN A 84 1.15 -9.61 -11.71
N SER A 85 1.80 -8.49 -11.39
CA SER A 85 1.14 -7.19 -11.15
C SER A 85 1.45 -6.17 -12.26
N ALA A 86 0.86 -4.97 -12.16
CA ALA A 86 1.21 -3.87 -13.06
C ALA A 86 2.66 -3.41 -12.82
N PHE A 87 2.99 -3.17 -11.56
CA PHE A 87 4.34 -2.87 -11.10
C PHE A 87 4.49 -3.11 -9.59
N VAL A 88 5.73 -3.04 -9.14
CA VAL A 88 6.12 -3.02 -7.72
C VAL A 88 6.88 -1.72 -7.45
N GLY A 89 6.39 -0.92 -6.51
CA GLY A 89 6.97 0.36 -6.10
C GLY A 89 7.48 0.32 -4.67
N ILE A 90 8.16 1.38 -4.24
CA ILE A 90 8.62 1.53 -2.86
C ILE A 90 7.47 2.06 -1.99
N HIS A 91 7.36 1.53 -0.77
CA HIS A 91 6.54 2.12 0.29
C HIS A 91 7.48 2.72 1.36
N PRO A 92 7.95 3.97 1.20
CA PRO A 92 8.95 4.51 2.12
C PRO A 92 8.41 4.56 3.55
N SER A 93 9.25 4.10 4.47
CA SER A 93 8.91 4.00 5.89
C SER A 93 8.60 5.36 6.53
N TYR A 94 7.92 5.33 7.68
CA TYR A 94 7.56 6.56 8.39
C TYR A 94 8.77 7.43 8.73
N VAL A 95 9.90 6.78 9.05
CA VAL A 95 11.15 7.41 9.43
C VAL A 95 12.03 7.81 8.23
N SER A 96 11.83 7.24 7.04
CA SER A 96 12.60 7.63 5.85
C SER A 96 12.19 8.99 5.31
N ASN A 97 10.96 9.44 5.59
CA ASN A 97 10.46 10.75 5.14
C ASN A 97 11.35 11.92 5.62
N THR A 98 11.99 11.80 6.78
CA THR A 98 12.92 12.80 7.31
C THR A 98 14.38 12.35 7.24
N SER A 99 14.69 11.25 6.55
CA SER A 99 16.04 10.68 6.47
C SER A 99 16.36 10.14 5.08
N THR A 100 17.04 10.98 4.30
CA THR A 100 17.52 10.67 2.93
C THR A 100 18.33 9.38 2.87
N LYS A 101 19.21 9.14 3.86
CA LYS A 101 20.02 7.91 3.94
C LYS A 101 19.16 6.65 4.10
N LYS A 102 18.10 6.72 4.91
CA LYS A 102 17.18 5.59 5.09
C LYS A 102 16.35 5.36 3.85
N LEU A 103 15.82 6.43 3.25
CA LEU A 103 15.08 6.33 1.99
C LEU A 103 15.93 5.66 0.91
N LYS A 104 17.17 6.14 0.70
CA LYS A 104 18.09 5.53 -0.26
C LYS A 104 18.28 4.05 0.00
N ARG A 105 18.56 3.67 1.26
CA ARG A 105 18.74 2.26 1.63
C ARG A 105 17.50 1.42 1.31
N GLU A 106 16.31 1.91 1.61
CA GLU A 106 15.05 1.21 1.32
C GLU A 106 14.83 1.01 -0.19
N ILE A 107 15.10 2.06 -0.99
CA ILE A 107 15.05 2.00 -2.44
C ILE A 107 16.09 1.01 -2.98
N ASP A 108 17.34 1.09 -2.51
CA ASP A 108 18.43 0.20 -2.94
C ASP A 108 18.11 -1.27 -2.64
N ILE A 109 17.51 -1.56 -1.48
CA ILE A 109 17.10 -2.93 -1.12
C ILE A 109 16.08 -3.46 -2.14
N LEU A 110 15.02 -2.69 -2.45
CA LEU A 110 14.01 -3.14 -3.41
C LEU A 110 14.58 -3.26 -4.83
N ALA A 111 15.39 -2.28 -5.24
CA ALA A 111 16.06 -2.27 -6.53
C ALA A 111 16.96 -3.51 -6.70
N ASN A 112 17.71 -3.89 -5.66
CA ASN A 112 18.56 -5.08 -5.68
C ASN A 112 17.76 -6.39 -5.75
N ILE A 113 16.57 -6.45 -5.12
CA ILE A 113 15.71 -7.65 -5.22
C ILE A 113 15.15 -7.79 -6.63
N LEU A 114 14.70 -6.69 -7.23
CA LEU A 114 14.07 -6.68 -8.56
C LEU A 114 15.09 -6.62 -9.72
N ASN A 115 16.36 -6.30 -9.42
CA ASN A 115 17.40 -6.04 -10.40
C ASN A 115 17.01 -4.94 -11.42
N GLU A 116 16.31 -3.90 -10.95
CA GLU A 116 15.84 -2.76 -11.76
C GLU A 116 15.72 -1.49 -10.91
N PRO A 117 15.79 -0.28 -11.51
CA PRO A 117 15.55 0.95 -10.77
C PRO A 117 14.09 1.07 -10.33
N ILE A 118 13.88 1.59 -9.11
CA ILE A 118 12.54 1.87 -8.60
C ILE A 118 12.16 3.31 -8.94
N THR A 119 10.98 3.48 -9.54
CA THR A 119 10.51 4.79 -10.02
C THR A 119 9.19 5.23 -9.40
N GLN A 120 8.54 4.36 -8.63
CA GLN A 120 7.17 4.54 -8.14
C GLN A 120 7.15 4.51 -6.61
N SER A 121 6.49 5.46 -5.96
CA SER A 121 6.35 5.48 -4.50
C SER A 121 4.93 5.70 -3.98
N ARG A 122 4.71 5.28 -2.74
CA ARG A 122 3.56 5.69 -1.92
C ARG A 122 4.03 5.79 -0.47
N GLN A 123 3.88 6.94 0.18
CA GLN A 123 4.37 7.21 1.53
C GLN A 123 3.56 6.45 2.59
N HIS A 124 4.26 5.89 3.58
CA HIS A 124 3.62 5.36 4.78
C HIS A 124 2.92 6.48 5.56
N TYR A 125 1.67 6.25 5.95
CA TYR A 125 0.80 7.23 6.63
C TYR A 125 0.52 8.51 5.82
N LEU A 126 0.68 8.48 4.49
CA LEU A 126 0.53 9.67 3.62
C LEU A 126 1.40 10.85 4.09
N LYS A 127 2.52 10.53 4.74
CA LYS A 127 3.40 11.51 5.36
C LYS A 127 4.11 12.30 4.27
N LEU A 128 3.60 13.49 4.01
CA LEU A 128 4.09 14.41 3.01
C LEU A 128 4.47 15.74 3.67
N GLN A 129 5.74 16.10 3.57
CA GLN A 129 6.24 17.44 3.82
C GLN A 129 6.61 18.05 2.47
N LEU A 130 5.80 18.97 1.96
CA LEU A 130 6.00 19.60 0.65
C LEU A 130 6.81 20.90 0.79
N PRO A 131 7.76 21.17 -0.12
CA PRO A 131 8.14 20.37 -1.29
C PRO A 131 9.18 19.27 -1.01
N GLU A 132 9.73 19.19 0.22
CA GLU A 132 10.92 18.41 0.57
C GLU A 132 10.79 16.92 0.24
N THR A 133 9.63 16.31 0.49
CA THR A 133 9.38 14.89 0.25
C THR A 133 9.54 14.56 -1.24
N TYR A 134 8.88 15.32 -2.11
CA TYR A 134 8.94 15.09 -3.56
C TYR A 134 10.32 15.40 -4.15
N LYS A 135 10.98 16.45 -3.65
CA LYS A 135 12.38 16.72 -4.03
C LYS A 135 13.30 15.55 -3.67
N THR A 136 13.14 15.02 -2.46
CA THR A 136 13.97 13.92 -1.97
C THR A 136 13.71 12.66 -2.78
N LEU A 137 12.44 12.30 -3.03
CA LEU A 137 12.07 11.17 -3.88
C LEU A 137 12.63 11.31 -5.30
N LEU A 138 12.46 12.47 -5.93
CA LEU A 138 12.95 12.76 -7.28
C LEU A 138 14.48 12.63 -7.37
N SER A 139 15.21 13.13 -6.36
CA SER A 139 16.68 12.99 -6.30
C SER A 139 17.17 11.55 -6.14
N HIS A 140 16.29 10.62 -5.73
CA HIS A 140 16.57 9.18 -5.61
C HIS A 140 15.99 8.36 -6.77
N GLY A 141 15.59 9.02 -7.87
CA GLY A 141 15.13 8.36 -9.09
C GLY A 141 13.64 8.00 -9.10
N ILE A 142 12.89 8.30 -8.04
CA ILE A 142 11.42 8.17 -8.05
C ILE A 142 10.84 9.24 -8.98
N LYS A 143 9.94 8.84 -9.86
CA LYS A 143 9.28 9.70 -10.84
C LYS A 143 7.80 9.90 -10.59
N THR A 144 7.18 9.04 -9.81
CA THR A 144 5.73 9.07 -9.61
C THR A 144 5.37 8.72 -8.17
N ASP A 145 4.39 9.42 -7.59
CA ASP A 145 3.87 9.14 -6.25
C ASP A 145 2.34 9.15 -6.16
N TYR A 146 1.81 8.26 -5.33
CA TYR A 146 0.36 7.99 -5.18
C TYR A 146 -0.22 8.48 -3.85
N SER A 147 0.53 9.27 -3.07
CA SER A 147 0.20 9.57 -1.67
C SER A 147 -0.66 10.81 -1.48
N LEU A 148 -0.87 11.62 -2.51
CA LEU A 148 -1.61 12.88 -2.40
C LEU A 148 -3.12 12.65 -2.41
N PHE A 149 -3.66 12.15 -1.30
CA PHE A 149 -5.09 11.99 -1.08
C PHE A 149 -5.47 12.18 0.40
N TYR A 150 -6.77 12.14 0.71
CA TYR A 150 -7.29 12.32 2.07
C TYR A 150 -7.26 11.01 2.86
N ALA A 151 -6.83 11.08 4.12
CA ALA A 151 -6.84 9.91 5.00
C ALA A 151 -8.24 9.56 5.54
N GLU A 152 -9.10 10.58 5.71
CA GLU A 152 -10.35 10.50 6.47
C GLU A 152 -11.60 10.60 5.58
N GLU A 153 -11.44 10.92 4.29
CA GLU A 153 -12.55 11.15 3.36
C GLU A 153 -12.24 10.58 1.97
N PHE A 154 -13.29 10.34 1.17
CA PHE A 154 -13.14 10.00 -0.24
C PHE A 154 -12.98 11.26 -1.09
N GLY A 155 -12.26 11.12 -2.21
CA GLY A 155 -12.07 12.19 -3.18
C GLY A 155 -10.60 12.57 -3.38
N PHE A 156 -10.39 13.58 -4.22
CA PHE A 156 -9.07 13.96 -4.69
C PHE A 156 -8.55 15.20 -3.96
N ARG A 157 -7.43 15.06 -3.25
CA ARG A 157 -6.80 16.19 -2.54
C ARG A 157 -6.30 17.30 -3.48
N ALA A 158 -6.02 16.97 -4.73
CA ALA A 158 -5.67 17.92 -5.79
C ALA A 158 -6.87 18.36 -6.64
N SER A 159 -8.10 18.01 -6.25
CA SER A 159 -9.35 18.31 -6.98
C SER A 159 -9.38 17.83 -8.43
N THR A 160 -8.52 16.87 -8.79
CA THR A 160 -8.42 16.30 -10.13
C THR A 160 -8.25 14.79 -10.05
N CYS A 161 -8.84 14.09 -11.03
CA CYS A 161 -8.67 12.66 -11.26
C CYS A 161 -7.63 12.35 -12.35
N PHE A 162 -6.96 13.38 -12.88
CA PHE A 162 -5.92 13.24 -13.90
C PHE A 162 -4.53 13.33 -13.26
N PRO A 163 -3.56 12.53 -13.73
CA PRO A 163 -2.16 12.71 -13.38
C PRO A 163 -1.69 14.13 -13.71
N PHE A 164 -0.78 14.65 -12.89
CA PHE A 164 -0.17 15.96 -13.13
C PHE A 164 1.24 16.01 -12.58
N TYR A 165 2.09 16.84 -13.18
CA TYR A 165 3.46 17.03 -12.72
C TYR A 165 3.52 18.02 -11.55
N PHE A 166 4.34 17.72 -10.56
CA PHE A 166 4.53 18.57 -9.39
C PHE A 166 5.18 19.90 -9.77
N TYR A 167 4.50 20.99 -9.47
CA TYR A 167 5.02 22.35 -9.57
C TYR A 167 5.72 22.74 -8.26
N ASN A 168 7.02 22.97 -8.33
CA ASN A 168 7.83 23.40 -7.20
C ASN A 168 7.80 24.92 -7.09
N LEU A 169 6.88 25.44 -6.27
CA LEU A 169 6.69 26.89 -6.05
C LEU A 169 7.99 27.60 -5.66
N LYS A 170 8.84 26.98 -4.82
CA LYS A 170 10.09 27.62 -4.37
C LYS A 170 11.07 27.91 -5.52
N GLU A 171 11.03 27.09 -6.57
CA GLU A 171 11.93 27.22 -7.73
C GLU A 171 11.18 27.70 -8.98
N GLU A 172 9.89 28.02 -8.86
CA GLU A 172 9.00 28.41 -9.96
C GLU A 172 9.16 27.51 -11.20
N LYS A 173 9.11 26.19 -10.99
CA LYS A 173 9.31 25.21 -12.06
C LYS A 173 8.43 23.97 -11.94
N ILE A 174 7.98 23.49 -13.09
CA ILE A 174 7.43 22.13 -13.23
C ILE A 174 8.59 21.14 -13.12
N THR A 175 8.39 20.06 -12.37
CA THR A 175 9.36 18.97 -12.23
C THR A 175 8.92 17.73 -13.00
N ASP A 176 9.84 16.81 -13.30
CA ASP A 176 9.49 15.51 -13.89
C ASP A 176 8.92 14.52 -12.86
N PHE A 177 8.28 15.01 -11.80
CA PHE A 177 7.69 14.20 -10.73
C PHE A 177 6.16 14.20 -10.87
N GLU A 178 5.61 13.10 -11.35
CA GLU A 178 4.19 12.92 -11.59
C GLU A 178 3.45 12.53 -10.31
N ILE A 179 2.30 13.15 -10.06
CA ILE A 179 1.42 12.82 -8.95
C ILE A 179 0.22 12.07 -9.54
N MET A 180 -0.07 10.91 -8.97
CA MET A 180 -1.21 10.08 -9.34
C MET A 180 -2.31 10.25 -8.28
N PRO A 181 -3.41 10.98 -8.60
CA PRO A 181 -4.47 11.20 -7.62
C PRO A 181 -5.15 9.89 -7.24
N THR A 182 -5.08 9.55 -5.95
CA THR A 182 -5.84 8.46 -5.34
C THR A 182 -7.11 9.05 -4.72
N CYS A 183 -8.24 8.35 -4.83
CA CYS A 183 -9.53 8.88 -4.35
C CYS A 183 -10.14 8.12 -3.18
N PHE A 184 -9.58 6.97 -2.83
CA PHE A 184 -10.16 6.07 -1.85
C PHE A 184 -9.09 5.26 -1.16
N MET A 185 -9.32 4.97 0.10
CA MET A 185 -8.57 4.00 0.88
C MET A 185 -9.53 3.17 1.71
N ASP A 186 -9.33 1.86 1.74
CA ASP A 186 -10.14 0.91 2.50
C ASP A 186 -10.23 1.23 4.00
N THR A 187 -9.12 1.62 4.63
CA THR A 187 -9.14 2.04 6.04
C THR A 187 -9.99 3.28 6.26
N THR A 188 -10.13 4.16 5.26
CA THR A 188 -11.03 5.30 5.36
C THR A 188 -12.47 4.84 5.53
N ALA A 189 -12.89 3.90 4.69
CA ALA A 189 -14.22 3.29 4.73
C ALA A 189 -14.49 2.48 6.02
N TYR A 190 -13.48 1.81 6.56
CA TYR A 190 -13.67 0.94 7.73
C TYR A 190 -13.52 1.66 9.07
N MET A 191 -12.82 2.79 9.12
CA MET A 191 -12.54 3.50 10.38
C MET A 191 -13.37 4.76 10.57
N TYR A 192 -13.62 5.53 9.52
CA TYR A 192 -14.29 6.84 9.63
C TYR A 192 -15.77 6.79 9.23
N TYR A 193 -16.16 5.74 8.52
CA TYR A 193 -17.51 5.53 8.03
C TYR A 193 -18.22 4.51 8.93
N ASN A 194 -19.29 4.94 9.60
CA ASN A 194 -20.06 4.11 10.54
C ASN A 194 -20.75 2.93 9.83
N SER A 195 -21.20 1.92 10.59
CA SER A 195 -21.90 0.73 10.06
C SER A 195 -23.15 1.03 9.23
N ASN A 196 -23.76 2.20 9.42
CA ASN A 196 -24.94 2.66 8.67
C ASN A 196 -24.60 3.46 7.42
N SER A 197 -23.32 3.71 7.17
CA SER A 197 -22.89 4.52 6.05
C SER A 197 -22.85 3.70 4.75
N ASN A 198 -23.30 4.31 3.66
CA ASN A 198 -23.34 3.67 2.35
C ASN A 198 -22.12 4.04 1.51
N TRP A 199 -20.94 3.93 2.13
CA TRP A 199 -19.67 4.34 1.56
C TRP A 199 -19.40 3.66 0.21
N LEU A 200 -19.87 2.41 0.03
CA LEU A 200 -19.69 1.66 -1.20
C LEU A 200 -20.47 2.30 -2.35
N ASN A 201 -21.74 2.69 -2.13
CA ASN A 201 -22.51 3.37 -3.17
C ASN A 201 -21.93 4.75 -3.48
N GLU A 202 -21.50 5.52 -2.47
CA GLU A 202 -20.81 6.80 -2.68
C GLU A 202 -19.57 6.64 -3.58
N LEU A 203 -18.75 5.62 -3.31
CA LEU A 203 -17.57 5.31 -4.12
C LEU A 203 -17.94 4.87 -5.55
N LEU A 204 -18.99 4.07 -5.72
CA LEU A 204 -19.45 3.61 -7.03
C LEU A 204 -20.03 4.76 -7.87
N GLU A 205 -20.76 5.69 -7.25
CA GLU A 205 -21.20 6.94 -7.90
C GLU A 205 -20.01 7.80 -8.31
N MET A 206 -19.01 7.96 -7.42
CA MET A 206 -17.77 8.67 -7.75
C MET A 206 -17.04 8.00 -8.92
N LYS A 207 -16.94 6.67 -8.94
CA LYS A 207 -16.35 5.90 -10.04
C LYS A 207 -17.07 6.14 -11.36
N GLN A 208 -18.41 6.18 -11.37
CA GLN A 208 -19.18 6.49 -12.58
C GLN A 208 -18.89 7.90 -13.10
N LYS A 209 -18.85 8.89 -12.22
CA LYS A 209 -18.49 10.28 -12.57
C LYS A 209 -17.07 10.35 -13.14
N ILE A 210 -16.08 9.73 -12.51
CA ILE A 210 -14.69 9.69 -13.01
C ILE A 210 -14.64 9.05 -14.40
N LYS A 211 -15.38 7.95 -14.62
CA LYS A 211 -15.46 7.27 -15.92
C LYS A 211 -16.08 8.17 -16.99
N GLN A 212 -17.14 8.93 -16.66
CA GLN A 212 -17.75 9.90 -17.57
C GLN A 212 -16.75 10.95 -18.06
N TYR A 213 -15.88 11.43 -17.15
CA TYR A 213 -14.81 12.38 -17.49
C TYR A 213 -13.55 11.72 -18.05
N LYS A 214 -13.52 10.39 -18.20
CA LYS A 214 -12.34 9.62 -18.64
C LYS A 214 -11.11 9.81 -17.75
N GLY A 215 -11.33 10.07 -16.46
CA GLY A 215 -10.27 10.20 -15.47
C GLY A 215 -9.75 8.88 -14.93
N ASN A 216 -8.72 8.95 -14.09
CA ASN A 216 -8.15 7.77 -13.44
C ASN A 216 -8.87 7.47 -12.13
N PHE A 217 -9.44 6.27 -12.04
CA PHE A 217 -10.02 5.74 -10.80
C PHE A 217 -8.97 4.89 -10.06
N ILE A 218 -8.25 5.52 -9.12
CA ILE A 218 -7.22 4.88 -8.32
C ILE A 218 -7.69 4.74 -6.88
N THR A 219 -7.59 3.52 -6.35
CA THR A 219 -8.03 3.15 -5.00
C THR A 219 -6.89 2.43 -4.27
N LEU A 220 -6.73 2.71 -2.96
CA LEU A 220 -5.75 2.08 -2.10
C LEU A 220 -6.42 0.99 -1.26
N TRP A 221 -5.80 -0.19 -1.23
CA TRP A 221 -6.24 -1.32 -0.42
C TRP A 221 -5.04 -1.89 0.34
N HIS A 222 -5.27 -2.30 1.58
CA HIS A 222 -4.27 -2.99 2.36
C HIS A 222 -4.58 -4.49 2.36
N ASN A 223 -3.56 -5.31 2.08
CA ASN A 223 -3.71 -6.76 1.99
C ASN A 223 -4.24 -7.38 3.30
N ASN A 224 -3.92 -6.78 4.45
CA ASN A 224 -4.38 -7.22 5.76
C ASN A 224 -5.85 -6.84 6.08
N ASN A 225 -6.48 -6.02 5.24
CA ASN A 225 -7.91 -5.67 5.36
C ASN A 225 -8.78 -6.46 4.37
N LEU A 226 -8.25 -7.53 3.78
CA LEU A 226 -8.96 -8.41 2.84
C LEU A 226 -9.04 -9.84 3.40
N GLU A 227 -9.18 -9.99 4.71
CA GLU A 227 -9.18 -11.29 5.39
C GLU A 227 -10.55 -11.98 5.31
N ASN A 228 -11.65 -11.24 5.43
CA ASN A 228 -13.01 -11.79 5.47
C ASN A 228 -13.77 -11.65 4.14
N ASN A 229 -14.88 -12.38 4.01
CA ASN A 229 -15.66 -12.43 2.77
C ASN A 229 -16.29 -11.08 2.39
N SER A 230 -16.81 -10.33 3.37
CA SER A 230 -17.42 -9.02 3.11
C SER A 230 -16.39 -8.03 2.55
N GLN A 231 -15.18 -7.98 3.11
CA GLN A 231 -14.07 -7.18 2.60
C GLN A 231 -13.68 -7.58 1.16
N LYS A 232 -13.59 -8.89 0.90
CA LYS A 232 -13.28 -9.43 -0.44
C LYS A 232 -14.37 -9.10 -1.46
N GLU A 233 -15.64 -9.18 -1.09
CA GLU A 233 -16.79 -8.81 -1.93
C GLU A 233 -16.79 -7.32 -2.26
N ASN A 234 -16.52 -6.47 -1.27
CA ASN A 234 -16.35 -5.04 -1.48
C ASN A 234 -15.20 -4.75 -2.46
N PHE A 235 -14.05 -5.39 -2.26
CA PHE A 235 -12.90 -5.27 -3.17
C PHE A 235 -13.25 -5.68 -4.60
N ILE A 236 -13.92 -6.82 -4.78
CA ILE A 236 -14.38 -7.29 -6.11
C ILE A 236 -15.34 -6.28 -6.74
N THR A 237 -16.29 -5.77 -5.96
CA THR A 237 -17.29 -4.81 -6.44
C THR A 237 -16.63 -3.52 -6.93
N VAL A 238 -15.66 -2.99 -6.19
CA VAL A 238 -14.94 -1.77 -6.56
C VAL A 238 -14.03 -1.98 -7.76
N THR A 239 -13.37 -3.14 -7.86
CA THR A 239 -12.37 -3.41 -8.91
C THR A 239 -12.95 -3.95 -10.22
N LYS A 240 -14.22 -4.40 -10.23
CA LYS A 240 -14.92 -4.82 -11.45
C LYS A 240 -15.09 -3.65 -12.42
N ASN A 241 -14.77 -3.83 -13.70
CA ASN A 241 -14.87 -2.77 -14.72
C ASN A 241 -16.30 -2.28 -14.97
#